data_AF-A0A6P4E3F9-F1
#
_entry.id   AF-A0A6P4E3F9-F1
#
_cell.length_a   1.000
_cell.length_b   1.000
_cell.length_c   1.000
_cell.angle_alpha   90.00
_cell.angle_beta   90.00
_cell.angle_gamma   90.00
#
_symmetry.space_group_name_H-M   'P 1'
#
loop_
_entity.id
_entity.type
_entity.pdbx_description
1 polymer ?
#
loop_
_entity_poly.entity_id
_entity_poly.type
_entity_poly.pdbx_seq_one_letter_code
_entity_poly.pdbx_strand_id
1 'polypeptide(L)'
;MLSIVWIILLSSSLCNCLDNGLAKTPPMGWLSWERFRCNTDCVNDPDNCISEQLFQTMTDIVVADGYASVGYEYINIDDCWLEKHRSHEGKLVADRKRFPNGIKALSDYIHSRGLKFGIYEDYGNYTCAGYPGIIGYEEKDALQFAEWNVDYVKLDGCYALPYDMDLGYSTFGRLLNGTGKSMVYSCSWPVYQIYAGIQPNYSAIQTHCNLWRNYDDIQDSWASVENIIDYYGN
;
A
#
# COMPACT_ATOMS: atom_id res chain seq x y z
N MET A 1 63.02 3.71 -11.08
CA MET A 1 61.65 3.27 -11.43
C MET A 1 60.73 3.76 -10.34
N LEU A 2 59.98 4.85 -10.57
CA LEU A 2 58.96 5.31 -9.62
C LEU A 2 57.66 4.56 -9.93
N SER A 3 57.20 3.75 -8.98
CA SER A 3 55.90 3.08 -9.04
C SER A 3 54.79 4.07 -8.70
N ILE A 4 53.95 4.38 -9.68
CA ILE A 4 52.74 5.19 -9.50
C ILE A 4 51.65 4.25 -8.98
N VAL A 5 51.22 4.46 -7.73
CA VAL A 5 50.06 3.79 -7.14
C VAL A 5 48.81 4.53 -7.62
N TRP A 6 48.00 3.86 -8.44
CA TRP A 6 46.69 4.36 -8.83
C TRP A 6 45.69 4.10 -7.70
N ILE A 7 45.20 5.17 -7.07
CA ILE A 7 44.07 5.10 -6.15
C ILE A 7 42.80 5.02 -7.00
N ILE A 8 42.16 3.86 -7.02
CA ILE A 8 40.83 3.67 -7.61
C ILE A 8 39.82 4.26 -6.63
N LEU A 9 39.32 5.46 -6.93
CA LEU A 9 38.14 6.02 -6.28
C LEU A 9 36.91 5.24 -6.78
N LEU A 10 36.45 4.27 -6.00
CA LEU A 10 35.13 3.68 -6.14
C LEU A 10 34.10 4.79 -5.91
N SER A 11 33.49 5.29 -6.99
CA SER A 11 32.30 6.11 -6.88
C SER A 11 31.17 5.19 -6.43
N SER A 12 30.86 5.19 -5.13
CA SER A 12 29.59 4.65 -4.66
C SER A 12 28.51 5.58 -5.23
N SER A 13 27.83 5.13 -6.30
CA SER A 13 26.57 5.74 -6.70
C SER A 13 25.62 5.66 -5.50
N LEU A 14 25.49 6.76 -4.76
CA LEU A 14 24.47 6.89 -3.74
C LEU A 14 23.14 6.78 -4.46
N CYS A 15 22.51 5.62 -4.32
CA CYS A 15 21.17 5.40 -4.80
C CYS A 15 20.26 6.17 -3.85
N ASN A 16 19.81 7.35 -4.26
CA ASN A 16 18.86 8.13 -3.49
C ASN A 16 17.52 7.41 -3.54
N CYS A 17 17.22 6.56 -2.56
CA CYS A 17 15.90 6.00 -2.35
C CYS A 17 15.07 6.91 -1.44
N LEU A 18 13.78 6.61 -1.32
CA LEU A 18 12.94 7.17 -0.28
C LEU A 18 13.55 6.80 1.08
N ASP A 19 14.30 7.73 1.67
CA ASP A 19 14.97 7.55 2.96
C ASP A 19 14.07 8.04 4.10
N ASN A 20 12.90 7.41 4.24
CA ASN A 20 11.99 7.64 5.37
C ASN A 20 12.32 6.73 6.58
N GLY A 21 13.45 6.01 6.54
CA GLY A 21 13.90 5.10 7.59
C GLY A 21 13.14 3.76 7.68
N LEU A 22 12.15 3.52 6.82
CA LEU A 22 11.31 2.32 6.78
C LEU A 22 11.71 1.35 5.65
N ALA A 23 11.14 0.14 5.66
CA ALA A 23 11.32 -0.88 4.62
C ALA A 23 12.80 -1.18 4.26
N LYS A 24 13.70 -1.10 5.25
CA LYS A 24 15.12 -1.48 5.10
C LYS A 24 15.29 -2.97 4.79
N THR A 25 14.31 -3.77 5.16
CA THR A 25 14.07 -5.14 4.68
C THR A 25 12.68 -5.18 4.05
N PRO A 26 12.41 -6.15 3.13
CA PRO A 26 11.08 -6.33 2.57
C PRO A 26 10.01 -6.41 3.67
N PRO A 27 8.92 -5.62 3.59
CA PRO A 27 7.83 -5.70 4.57
C PRO A 27 7.20 -7.09 4.60
N MET A 28 6.89 -7.59 5.80
CA MET A 28 6.23 -8.88 6.02
C MET A 28 4.88 -8.66 6.72
N GLY A 29 3.82 -9.26 6.22
CA GLY A 29 2.49 -9.08 6.77
C GLY A 29 1.42 -9.85 6.03
N TRP A 30 0.17 -9.48 6.30
CA TRP A 30 -1.03 -10.05 5.71
C TRP A 30 -1.83 -8.94 5.01
N LEU A 31 -2.41 -9.25 3.85
CA LEU A 31 -3.20 -8.32 3.04
C LEU A 31 -4.47 -9.02 2.53
N SER A 32 -5.61 -8.35 2.60
CA SER A 32 -6.92 -8.99 2.41
C SER A 32 -7.26 -9.40 0.96
N TRP A 33 -6.65 -8.77 -0.05
CA TRP A 33 -7.13 -8.81 -1.44
C TRP A 33 -7.25 -10.20 -2.06
N GLU A 34 -6.16 -10.98 -2.12
CA GLU A 34 -6.16 -12.22 -2.92
C GLU A 34 -7.22 -13.21 -2.44
N ARG A 35 -7.34 -13.38 -1.12
CA ARG A 35 -8.27 -14.35 -0.53
C ARG A 35 -9.69 -13.83 -0.35
N PHE A 36 -9.87 -12.57 0.06
CA PHE A 36 -11.18 -12.02 0.46
C PHE A 36 -11.78 -11.05 -0.58
N ARG A 37 -10.95 -10.54 -1.49
CA ARG A 37 -11.34 -9.69 -2.61
C ARG A 37 -12.22 -8.53 -2.15
N CYS A 38 -13.28 -8.23 -2.90
CA CYS A 38 -14.28 -7.21 -2.59
C CYS A 38 -15.56 -7.81 -2.00
N ASN A 39 -15.47 -8.85 -1.16
CA ASN A 39 -16.64 -9.44 -0.54
C ASN A 39 -17.26 -8.46 0.48
N THR A 40 -18.42 -7.90 0.19
CA THR A 40 -19.11 -6.94 1.08
C THR A 40 -20.42 -7.48 1.63
N ASP A 41 -20.77 -8.74 1.34
CA ASP A 41 -22.00 -9.38 1.80
C ASP A 41 -21.84 -9.96 3.21
N CYS A 42 -21.83 -9.08 4.21
CA CYS A 42 -21.76 -9.49 5.61
C CYS A 42 -23.07 -10.10 6.15
N VAL A 43 -24.14 -10.16 5.34
CA VAL A 43 -25.40 -10.78 5.77
C VAL A 43 -25.34 -12.28 5.51
N ASN A 44 -24.90 -12.67 4.32
CA ASN A 44 -24.84 -14.08 3.93
C ASN A 44 -23.45 -14.71 4.13
N ASP A 45 -22.40 -13.90 4.26
CA ASP A 45 -21.02 -14.36 4.46
C ASP A 45 -20.25 -13.51 5.50
N PRO A 46 -20.74 -13.47 6.76
CA PRO A 46 -20.23 -12.57 7.79
C PRO A 46 -18.77 -12.82 8.18
N ASP A 47 -18.29 -14.05 8.06
CA ASP A 47 -16.94 -14.43 8.47
C ASP A 47 -15.87 -14.08 7.40
N ASN A 48 -16.27 -13.81 6.15
CA ASN A 48 -15.36 -13.54 5.04
C ASN A 48 -15.59 -12.18 4.37
N CYS A 49 -16.61 -11.43 4.76
CA CYS A 49 -16.80 -10.09 4.23
C CYS A 49 -15.74 -9.11 4.76
N ILE A 50 -15.37 -8.12 3.96
CA ILE A 50 -14.46 -7.02 4.33
C ILE A 50 -15.11 -6.19 5.43
N SER A 51 -14.74 -6.47 6.67
CA SER A 51 -15.32 -5.86 7.88
C SER A 51 -14.29 -5.75 8.99
N GLU A 52 -14.54 -4.89 9.97
CA GLU A 52 -13.71 -4.76 11.17
C GLU A 52 -13.46 -6.11 11.86
N GLN A 53 -14.50 -6.97 11.93
CA GLN A 53 -14.40 -8.30 12.53
C GLN A 53 -13.38 -9.18 11.79
N LEU A 54 -13.33 -9.14 10.46
CA LEU A 54 -12.33 -9.88 9.68
C LEU A 54 -10.91 -9.46 10.07
N PHE A 55 -10.63 -8.15 10.13
CA PHE A 55 -9.29 -7.66 10.46
C PHE A 55 -8.90 -7.91 11.92
N GLN A 56 -9.83 -7.81 12.87
CA GLN A 56 -9.58 -8.19 14.26
C GLN A 56 -9.26 -9.69 14.38
N THR A 57 -10.02 -10.54 13.68
CA THR A 57 -9.79 -11.99 13.67
C THR A 57 -8.42 -12.33 13.09
N MET A 58 -8.05 -11.73 11.94
CA MET A 58 -6.75 -11.97 11.31
C MET A 58 -5.59 -11.44 12.15
N THR A 59 -5.78 -10.32 12.85
CA THR A 59 -4.82 -9.79 13.82
C THR A 59 -4.55 -10.80 14.93
N ASP A 60 -5.60 -11.37 15.52
CA ASP A 60 -5.46 -12.32 16.61
C ASP A 60 -4.82 -13.64 16.13
N ILE A 61 -5.14 -14.11 14.93
CA ILE A 61 -4.52 -15.30 14.30
C ILE A 61 -3.02 -15.05 14.05
N VAL A 62 -2.65 -13.92 13.45
CA VAL A 62 -1.24 -13.58 13.16
C VAL A 62 -0.40 -13.59 14.43
N VAL A 63 -0.96 -13.18 15.57
CA VAL A 63 -0.28 -13.26 16.87
C VAL A 63 -0.31 -14.68 17.43
N ALA A 64 -1.48 -15.29 17.57
CA ALA A 64 -1.68 -16.54 18.28
C ALA A 64 -0.96 -17.73 17.61
N ASP A 65 -0.92 -17.75 16.28
CA ASP A 65 -0.32 -18.84 15.51
C ASP A 65 1.18 -18.59 15.23
N GLY A 66 1.75 -17.52 15.77
CA GLY A 66 3.19 -17.27 15.77
C GLY A 66 3.74 -16.58 14.52
N TYR A 67 2.91 -16.16 13.56
CA TYR A 67 3.35 -15.38 12.39
C TYR A 67 4.07 -14.08 12.81
N ALA A 68 3.53 -13.38 13.81
CA ALA A 68 4.16 -12.20 14.39
C ALA A 68 5.56 -12.50 14.95
N SER A 69 5.74 -13.66 15.58
CA SER A 69 7.02 -14.06 16.16
C SER A 69 8.12 -14.32 15.12
N VAL A 70 7.73 -14.56 13.87
CA VAL A 70 8.65 -14.76 12.74
C VAL A 70 8.67 -13.57 11.76
N GLY A 71 8.12 -12.43 12.16
CA GLY A 71 8.31 -11.14 11.50
C GLY A 71 7.12 -10.61 10.70
N TYR A 72 5.99 -11.31 10.63
CA TYR A 72 4.77 -10.77 9.99
C TYR A 72 4.16 -9.69 10.90
N GLU A 73 4.39 -8.43 10.58
CA GLU A 73 4.04 -7.30 11.46
C GLU A 73 2.95 -6.39 10.91
N TYR A 74 2.60 -6.48 9.62
CA TYR A 74 1.58 -5.62 9.00
C TYR A 74 0.24 -6.35 8.79
N ILE A 75 -0.87 -5.71 9.16
CA ILE A 75 -2.24 -6.10 8.82
C ILE A 75 -2.81 -5.03 7.89
N ASN A 76 -2.93 -5.37 6.60
CA ASN A 76 -3.27 -4.41 5.56
C ASN A 76 -4.70 -4.64 5.04
N ILE A 77 -5.53 -3.60 5.12
CA ILE A 77 -6.80 -3.55 4.39
C ILE A 77 -6.53 -3.21 2.93
N ASP A 78 -7.17 -3.94 2.02
CA ASP A 78 -7.20 -3.61 0.59
C ASP A 78 -8.50 -2.87 0.22
N ASP A 79 -8.86 -2.82 -1.07
CA ASP A 79 -10.05 -2.10 -1.54
C ASP A 79 -11.37 -2.55 -0.85
N CYS A 80 -12.43 -1.78 -1.06
CA CYS A 80 -13.80 -2.05 -0.62
C CYS A 80 -14.10 -1.81 0.87
N TRP A 81 -13.25 -1.08 1.58
CA TRP A 81 -13.49 -0.69 2.99
C TRP A 81 -14.38 0.56 3.17
N LEU A 82 -14.50 1.37 2.12
CA LEU A 82 -15.16 2.66 2.11
C LEU A 82 -16.70 2.57 2.02
N GLU A 83 -17.37 3.64 2.43
CA GLU A 83 -18.68 4.04 1.90
C GLU A 83 -18.56 4.45 0.42
N LYS A 84 -19.68 4.44 -0.32
CA LYS A 84 -19.66 4.89 -1.73
C LYS A 84 -19.48 6.40 -1.92
N HIS A 85 -19.56 7.18 -0.85
CA HIS A 85 -19.39 8.62 -0.87
C HIS A 85 -18.54 9.10 0.30
N ARG A 86 -17.70 10.11 0.03
CA ARG A 86 -17.02 10.90 1.05
C ARG A 86 -18.04 11.61 1.95
N SER A 87 -17.60 12.03 3.13
CA SER A 87 -18.41 12.90 4.00
C SER A 87 -18.68 14.26 3.33
N HIS A 88 -19.58 15.06 3.91
CA HIS A 88 -19.81 16.43 3.44
C HIS A 88 -18.54 17.31 3.50
N GLU A 89 -17.61 17.00 4.41
CA GLU A 89 -16.32 17.67 4.53
C GLU A 89 -15.27 17.12 3.54
N GLY A 90 -15.63 16.16 2.70
CA GLY A 90 -14.73 15.52 1.74
C GLY A 90 -13.79 14.48 2.35
N LYS A 91 -14.07 14.00 3.57
CA LYS A 91 -13.26 12.95 4.23
C LYS A 91 -13.63 11.56 3.72
N LEU A 92 -12.66 10.66 3.67
CA LEU A 92 -12.94 9.23 3.50
C LEU A 92 -13.73 8.73 4.71
N VAL A 93 -14.65 7.80 4.45
CA VAL A 93 -15.55 7.24 5.46
C VAL A 93 -15.55 5.74 5.27
N ALA A 94 -15.14 5.00 6.31
CA ALA A 94 -15.32 3.55 6.31
C ALA A 94 -16.80 3.20 6.32
N ASP A 95 -17.17 2.11 5.65
CA ASP A 95 -18.54 1.62 5.66
C ASP A 95 -19.04 1.43 7.09
N ARG A 96 -20.09 2.17 7.47
CA ARG A 96 -20.53 2.24 8.86
C ARG A 96 -21.14 0.94 9.38
N LYS A 97 -21.59 0.05 8.50
CA LYS A 97 -22.13 -1.24 8.90
C LYS A 97 -21.01 -2.25 9.11
N ARG A 98 -19.99 -2.22 8.26
CA ARG A 98 -18.88 -3.17 8.28
C ARG A 98 -17.74 -2.75 9.21
N PHE A 99 -17.58 -1.46 9.44
CA PHE A 99 -16.58 -0.84 10.33
C PHE A 99 -17.27 0.10 11.33
N PRO A 100 -18.12 -0.42 12.23
CA PRO A 100 -18.96 0.41 13.11
C PRO A 100 -18.17 1.28 14.09
N ASN A 101 -16.95 0.87 14.48
CA ASN A 101 -16.08 1.67 15.36
C ASN A 101 -15.09 2.56 14.58
N GLY A 102 -15.05 2.43 13.25
CA GLY A 102 -14.20 3.22 12.36
C GLY A 102 -12.72 2.80 12.35
N ILE A 103 -11.98 3.35 11.39
CA ILE A 103 -10.59 2.93 11.09
C ILE A 103 -9.62 3.21 12.23
N LYS A 104 -9.76 4.35 12.94
CA LYS A 104 -8.89 4.64 14.09
C LYS A 104 -9.00 3.58 15.17
N ALA A 105 -10.20 3.09 15.46
CA ALA A 105 -10.41 2.05 16.47
C ALA A 105 -9.80 0.71 16.03
N LEU A 106 -9.94 0.36 14.75
CA LEU A 106 -9.29 -0.83 14.18
C LEU A 106 -7.75 -0.72 14.23
N SER A 107 -7.21 0.43 13.87
CA SER A 107 -5.78 0.74 13.95
C SER A 107 -5.26 0.57 15.39
N ASP A 108 -5.95 1.18 16.38
CA ASP A 108 -5.62 1.04 17.80
C ASP A 108 -5.70 -0.41 18.29
N TYR A 109 -6.68 -1.18 17.80
CA TYR A 109 -6.79 -2.60 18.10
C TYR A 109 -5.54 -3.35 17.62
N ILE A 110 -5.14 -3.16 16.37
CA ILE A 110 -3.96 -3.79 15.75
C ILE A 110 -2.67 -3.41 16.51
N HIS A 111 -2.50 -2.13 16.83
CA HIS A 111 -1.34 -1.67 17.62
C HIS A 111 -1.29 -2.27 19.02
N SER A 112 -2.45 -2.45 19.67
CA SER A 112 -2.50 -3.07 21.00
C SER A 112 -2.06 -4.53 21.02
N ARG A 113 -1.96 -5.18 19.85
CA ARG A 113 -1.41 -6.53 19.64
C ARG A 113 0.06 -6.52 19.19
N GLY A 114 0.69 -5.34 19.15
CA GLY A 114 2.08 -5.18 18.71
C GLY A 114 2.27 -5.27 17.18
N LEU A 115 1.18 -5.25 16.41
CA LEU A 115 1.21 -5.23 14.95
C LEU A 115 1.04 -3.79 14.43
N LYS A 116 1.17 -3.61 13.11
CA LYS A 116 1.07 -2.35 12.38
C LYS A 116 -0.10 -2.38 11.43
N PHE A 117 -0.79 -1.26 11.28
CA PHE A 117 -1.99 -1.16 10.43
C PHE A 117 -1.65 -0.56 9.07
N GLY A 118 -2.04 -1.23 7.99
CA GLY A 118 -1.96 -0.70 6.64
C GLY A 118 -3.31 -0.44 6.01
N ILE A 119 -3.40 0.62 5.21
CA ILE A 119 -4.59 1.04 4.48
C ILE A 119 -4.36 1.03 2.98
N TYR A 120 -5.44 0.87 2.23
CA TYR A 120 -5.48 0.97 0.79
C TYR A 120 -6.18 2.24 0.37
N GLU A 121 -5.66 2.85 -0.69
CA GLU A 121 -6.39 3.82 -1.48
C GLU A 121 -5.96 3.77 -2.96
N ASP A 122 -6.59 4.55 -3.83
CA ASP A 122 -6.25 4.67 -5.25
C ASP A 122 -5.93 6.12 -5.61
N TYR A 123 -4.88 6.33 -6.43
CA TYR A 123 -4.53 7.64 -6.96
C TYR A 123 -5.70 8.27 -7.73
N GLY A 124 -6.45 7.51 -8.52
CA GLY A 124 -7.43 8.03 -9.46
C GLY A 124 -8.69 8.64 -8.84
N ASN A 125 -9.69 8.87 -9.71
CA ASN A 125 -10.99 9.39 -9.27
C ASN A 125 -11.80 8.37 -8.44
N TYR A 126 -11.53 7.08 -8.68
CA TYR A 126 -12.15 5.97 -7.98
C TYR A 126 -11.11 4.88 -7.74
N THR A 127 -11.34 4.07 -6.71
CA THR A 127 -10.65 2.79 -6.55
C THR A 127 -11.02 1.82 -7.66
N CYS A 128 -10.22 0.78 -7.88
CA CYS A 128 -10.52 -0.27 -8.84
C CYS A 128 -11.91 -0.90 -8.65
N ALA A 129 -12.44 -0.98 -7.42
CA ALA A 129 -13.80 -1.44 -7.13
C ALA A 129 -14.88 -0.32 -7.12
N GLY A 130 -14.55 0.88 -7.59
CA GLY A 130 -15.47 1.99 -7.76
C GLY A 130 -15.87 2.67 -6.44
N TYR A 131 -14.95 2.76 -5.48
CA TYR A 131 -15.09 3.63 -4.28
C TYR A 131 -14.36 4.96 -4.50
N PRO A 132 -14.56 6.01 -3.69
CA PRO A 132 -13.90 7.30 -3.92
C PRO A 132 -12.36 7.22 -3.86
N GLY A 133 -11.65 7.66 -4.90
CA GLY A 133 -10.17 7.76 -4.92
C GLY A 133 -9.66 9.15 -4.50
N ILE A 134 -8.33 9.37 -4.49
CA ILE A 134 -7.72 10.57 -3.85
C ILE A 134 -7.59 11.83 -4.72
N ILE A 135 -7.77 11.78 -6.05
CA ILE A 135 -7.56 12.99 -6.89
C ILE A 135 -8.40 14.17 -6.34
N GLY A 136 -7.73 15.28 -6.05
CA GLY A 136 -8.32 16.49 -5.46
C GLY A 136 -8.50 16.48 -3.93
N TYR A 137 -8.12 15.39 -3.26
CA TYR A 137 -8.19 15.20 -1.81
C TYR A 137 -6.87 14.73 -1.20
N GLU A 138 -5.77 14.72 -1.96
CA GLU A 138 -4.50 14.08 -1.64
C GLU A 138 -3.95 14.50 -0.28
N GLU A 139 -3.90 15.80 0.00
CA GLU A 139 -3.39 16.33 1.28
C GLU A 139 -4.30 15.93 2.44
N LYS A 140 -5.62 15.97 2.23
CA LYS A 140 -6.62 15.64 3.24
C LYS A 140 -6.57 14.16 3.61
N ASP A 141 -6.44 13.30 2.61
CA ASP A 141 -6.39 11.86 2.81
C ASP A 141 -5.07 11.45 3.48
N ALA A 142 -3.94 12.05 3.09
CA ALA A 142 -2.67 11.86 3.79
C ALA A 142 -2.76 12.24 5.28
N LEU A 143 -3.32 13.41 5.60
CA LEU A 143 -3.54 13.84 6.99
C LEU A 143 -4.49 12.90 7.73
N GLN A 144 -5.57 12.46 7.08
CA GLN A 144 -6.52 11.53 7.68
C GLN A 144 -5.89 10.17 8.00
N PHE A 145 -5.00 9.66 7.15
CA PHE A 145 -4.25 8.43 7.42
C PHE A 145 -3.32 8.58 8.63
N ALA A 146 -2.66 9.73 8.76
CA ALA A 146 -1.87 10.05 9.95
C ALA A 146 -2.73 10.16 11.23
N GLU A 147 -3.90 10.83 11.15
CA GLU A 147 -4.88 10.90 12.25
C GLU A 147 -5.37 9.52 12.68
N TRP A 148 -5.51 8.60 11.72
CA TRP A 148 -5.85 7.19 11.96
C TRP A 148 -4.69 6.31 12.43
N ASN A 149 -3.51 6.89 12.62
CA ASN A 149 -2.29 6.20 13.02
C ASN A 149 -1.86 5.09 12.04
N VAL A 150 -2.12 5.24 10.75
CA VAL A 150 -1.73 4.26 9.71
C VAL A 150 -0.20 4.14 9.63
N ASP A 151 0.31 2.92 9.40
CA ASP A 151 1.75 2.60 9.27
C ASP A 151 2.16 2.20 7.85
N TYR A 152 1.20 1.89 6.99
CA TYR A 152 1.43 1.41 5.63
C TYR A 152 0.31 1.91 4.72
N VAL A 153 0.64 2.43 3.55
CA VAL A 153 -0.32 2.88 2.53
C VAL A 153 -0.01 2.17 1.21
N LYS A 154 -0.95 1.36 0.72
CA LYS A 154 -0.98 0.91 -0.67
C LYS A 154 -1.74 1.94 -1.49
N LEU A 155 -1.13 2.48 -2.54
CA LEU A 155 -1.79 3.37 -3.49
C LEU A 155 -1.88 2.71 -4.87
N ASP A 156 -3.09 2.34 -5.27
CA ASP A 156 -3.40 1.86 -6.62
C ASP A 156 -3.55 2.99 -7.63
N GLY A 157 -3.87 2.68 -8.88
CA GLY A 157 -3.88 3.65 -9.98
C GLY A 157 -5.01 3.50 -10.98
N CYS A 158 -6.11 2.83 -10.61
CA CYS A 158 -7.29 2.76 -11.47
C CYS A 158 -7.89 4.15 -11.66
N TYR A 159 -8.60 4.39 -12.76
CA TYR A 159 -9.29 5.67 -13.02
C TYR A 159 -8.39 6.94 -12.98
N ALA A 160 -7.08 6.76 -13.17
CA ALA A 160 -6.09 7.81 -13.39
C ALA A 160 -5.50 7.71 -14.80
N LEU A 161 -4.96 8.81 -15.31
CA LEU A 161 -4.17 8.79 -16.54
C LEU A 161 -2.73 8.35 -16.20
N PRO A 162 -2.16 7.34 -16.86
CA PRO A 162 -0.80 6.86 -16.59
C PRO A 162 0.30 7.94 -16.71
N TYR A 163 0.08 8.97 -17.52
CA TYR A 163 1.00 10.12 -17.65
C TYR A 163 1.02 11.05 -16.43
N ASP A 164 -0.06 11.06 -15.64
CA ASP A 164 -0.15 11.91 -14.44
C ASP A 164 0.53 11.27 -13.22
N MET A 165 0.82 9.96 -13.29
CA MET A 165 1.33 9.18 -12.16
C MET A 165 2.70 9.65 -11.68
N ASP A 166 3.56 10.16 -12.56
CA ASP A 166 4.88 10.69 -12.18
C ASP A 166 4.77 11.82 -11.15
N LEU A 167 3.84 12.75 -11.39
CA LEU A 167 3.58 13.86 -10.48
C LEU A 167 2.69 13.41 -9.32
N GLY A 168 1.67 12.60 -9.61
CA GLY A 168 0.68 12.14 -8.63
C GLY A 168 1.29 11.36 -7.48
N TYR A 169 1.96 10.25 -7.79
CA TYR A 169 2.55 9.37 -6.78
C TYR A 169 3.68 10.06 -6.01
N SER A 170 4.52 10.84 -6.68
CA SER A 170 5.60 11.60 -6.03
C SER A 170 5.08 12.70 -5.11
N THR A 171 3.99 13.38 -5.50
CA THR A 171 3.32 14.39 -4.66
C THR A 171 2.68 13.74 -3.45
N PHE A 172 1.94 12.64 -3.64
CA PHE A 172 1.31 11.94 -2.53
C PHE A 172 2.34 11.39 -1.53
N GLY A 173 3.44 10.81 -2.01
CA GLY A 173 4.55 10.38 -1.15
C GLY A 173 5.15 11.52 -0.31
N ARG A 174 5.28 12.72 -0.90
CA ARG A 174 5.71 13.93 -0.15
C ARG A 174 4.66 14.38 0.87
N LEU A 175 3.38 14.29 0.53
CA LEU A 175 2.28 14.63 1.45
C LEU A 175 2.25 13.68 2.66
N LEU A 176 2.39 12.37 2.43
CA LEU A 176 2.51 11.36 3.50
C LEU A 176 3.67 11.70 4.44
N ASN A 177 4.86 12.01 3.90
CA ASN A 177 6.00 12.42 4.70
C ASN A 177 5.75 13.74 5.46
N GLY A 178 5.07 14.69 4.82
CA GLY A 178 4.70 15.99 5.40
C GLY A 178 3.76 15.91 6.60
N THR A 179 3.05 14.79 6.79
CA THR A 179 2.22 14.56 8.00
C THR A 179 3.05 14.36 9.27
N GLY A 180 4.34 14.00 9.14
CA GLY A 180 5.20 13.61 10.26
C GLY A 180 4.96 12.20 10.81
N LYS A 181 3.95 11.47 10.33
CA LYS A 181 3.75 10.05 10.67
C LYS A 181 4.52 9.18 9.69
N SER A 182 5.41 8.33 10.23
CA SER A 182 6.13 7.34 9.42
C SER A 182 5.15 6.31 8.86
N MET A 183 5.07 6.24 7.53
CA MET A 183 4.21 5.32 6.77
C MET A 183 5.02 4.66 5.65
N VAL A 184 4.97 3.33 5.56
CA VAL A 184 5.47 2.60 4.39
C VAL A 184 4.58 2.94 3.20
N TYR A 185 5.18 3.32 2.07
CA TYR A 185 4.41 3.69 0.88
C TYR A 185 4.64 2.69 -0.26
N SER A 186 3.59 1.92 -0.57
CA SER A 186 3.55 0.91 -1.61
C SER A 186 2.82 1.43 -2.85
N CYS A 187 3.54 1.54 -3.96
CA CYS A 187 3.04 2.18 -5.17
C CYS A 187 2.70 1.17 -6.28
N SER A 188 1.50 1.23 -6.84
CA SER A 188 1.20 0.52 -8.10
C SER A 188 1.60 1.29 -9.36
N TRP A 189 2.24 2.46 -9.23
CA TRP A 189 2.64 3.34 -10.34
C TRP A 189 3.25 2.60 -11.56
N PRO A 190 4.27 1.73 -11.43
CA PRO A 190 4.90 1.16 -12.62
C PRO A 190 3.98 0.28 -13.45
N VAL A 191 3.14 -0.57 -12.82
CA VAL A 191 2.28 -1.52 -13.57
C VAL A 191 1.31 -0.81 -14.51
N TYR A 192 0.70 0.30 -14.08
CA TYR A 192 -0.21 1.07 -14.93
C TYR A 192 0.50 1.79 -16.08
N GLN A 193 1.73 2.27 -15.88
CA GLN A 193 2.52 2.84 -16.96
C GLN A 193 2.95 1.78 -17.98
N ILE A 194 3.38 0.61 -17.49
CA ILE A 194 3.77 -0.52 -18.35
C ILE A 194 2.61 -0.93 -19.25
N TYR A 195 1.38 -1.06 -18.71
CA TYR A 195 0.20 -1.37 -19.51
C TYR A 195 -0.16 -0.29 -20.54
N ALA A 196 0.23 0.96 -20.28
CA ALA A 196 0.06 2.06 -21.22
C ALA A 196 1.19 2.17 -22.27
N GLY A 197 2.18 1.27 -22.24
CA GLY A 197 3.36 1.34 -23.09
C GLY A 197 4.33 2.48 -22.71
N ILE A 198 4.21 2.99 -21.49
CA ILE A 198 5.11 4.02 -20.93
C ILE A 198 6.22 3.31 -20.16
N GLN A 199 7.47 3.69 -20.42
CA GLN A 199 8.62 3.17 -19.68
C GLN A 199 8.67 3.83 -18.30
N PRO A 200 8.57 3.07 -17.18
CA PRO A 200 8.58 3.67 -15.85
C PRO A 200 9.94 4.25 -15.49
N ASN A 201 9.93 5.46 -14.90
CA ASN A 201 11.12 6.07 -14.34
C ASN A 201 11.44 5.49 -12.95
N TYR A 202 12.13 4.34 -12.92
CA TYR A 202 12.48 3.67 -11.68
C TYR A 202 13.35 4.50 -10.74
N SER A 203 14.17 5.43 -11.25
CA SER A 203 14.92 6.34 -10.40
C SER A 203 14.01 7.28 -9.61
N ALA A 204 12.95 7.79 -10.24
CA ALA A 204 11.94 8.59 -9.54
C ALA A 204 11.09 7.73 -8.59
N ILE A 205 10.62 6.57 -9.04
CA ILE A 205 9.84 5.64 -8.21
C ILE A 205 10.61 5.28 -6.94
N GLN A 206 11.90 4.95 -7.05
CA GLN A 206 12.73 4.59 -5.92
C GLN A 206 12.90 5.75 -4.91
N THR A 207 12.95 7.01 -5.37
CA THR A 207 13.03 8.18 -4.47
C THR A 207 11.72 8.48 -3.73
N HIS A 208 10.60 7.94 -4.21
CA HIS A 208 9.27 8.32 -3.72
C HIS A 208 8.46 7.19 -3.13
N CYS A 209 8.84 5.92 -3.34
CA CYS A 209 8.11 4.74 -2.89
C CYS A 209 9.04 3.81 -2.10
N ASN A 210 8.53 3.16 -1.05
CA ASN A 210 9.28 2.12 -0.33
C ASN A 210 9.31 0.80 -1.10
N LEU A 211 8.23 0.49 -1.82
CA LEU A 211 8.08 -0.67 -2.69
C LEU A 211 7.07 -0.36 -3.79
N TRP A 212 7.08 -1.16 -4.86
CA TRP A 212 6.18 -0.96 -5.98
C TRP A 212 5.80 -2.24 -6.70
N ARG A 213 4.59 -2.27 -7.25
CA ARG A 213 4.08 -3.35 -8.11
C ARG A 213 4.45 -3.05 -9.56
N ASN A 214 5.14 -3.99 -10.23
CA ASN A 214 5.51 -3.83 -11.65
C ASN A 214 4.60 -4.56 -12.62
N TYR A 215 3.88 -5.58 -12.17
CA TYR A 215 3.25 -6.55 -13.07
C TYR A 215 1.89 -7.00 -12.53
N ASP A 216 1.24 -7.87 -13.31
CA ASP A 216 -0.11 -8.39 -13.12
C ASP A 216 -0.43 -8.84 -11.69
N ASP A 217 -1.70 -8.68 -11.32
CA ASP A 217 -2.22 -9.21 -10.06
C ASP A 217 -2.13 -10.73 -10.02
N ILE A 218 -1.54 -11.23 -8.93
CA ILE A 218 -1.48 -12.65 -8.67
C ILE A 218 -2.89 -13.23 -8.49
N GLN A 219 -3.09 -14.42 -9.04
CA GLN A 219 -4.28 -15.25 -8.82
C GLN A 219 -3.86 -16.56 -8.18
N ASP A 220 -4.78 -17.21 -7.44
CA ASP A 220 -4.59 -18.56 -6.89
C ASP A 220 -4.53 -19.64 -7.99
N SER A 221 -3.44 -19.61 -8.76
CA SER A 221 -3.14 -20.57 -9.81
C SER A 221 -1.63 -20.64 -10.05
N TRP A 222 -1.13 -21.84 -10.32
CA TRP A 222 0.28 -22.03 -10.66
C TRP A 222 0.69 -21.24 -11.91
N ALA A 223 -0.18 -21.15 -12.91
CA ALA A 223 0.06 -20.37 -14.10
C ALA A 223 0.29 -18.87 -13.80
N SER A 224 -0.43 -18.30 -12.83
CA SER A 224 -0.20 -16.91 -12.42
C SER A 224 1.18 -16.73 -11.77
N VAL A 225 1.66 -17.72 -11.01
CA VAL A 225 2.99 -17.69 -10.40
C VAL A 225 4.08 -17.75 -11.46
N GLU A 226 3.97 -18.70 -12.39
CA GLU A 226 4.92 -18.86 -13.51
C GLU A 226 4.99 -17.58 -14.35
N ASN A 227 3.86 -17.01 -14.73
CA ASN A 227 3.81 -15.78 -15.52
C ASN A 227 4.53 -14.60 -14.84
N ILE A 228 4.41 -14.46 -13.51
CA ILE A 228 5.11 -13.40 -12.76
C ILE A 228 6.61 -13.68 -12.74
N ILE A 229 7.04 -14.93 -12.54
CA ILE A 229 8.46 -15.30 -12.56
C ILE A 229 9.07 -15.02 -13.94
N ASP A 230 8.39 -15.45 -15.00
CA ASP A 230 8.85 -15.33 -16.38
C ASP A 230 8.97 -13.88 -16.85
N TYR A 231 8.15 -12.97 -16.32
CA TYR A 231 8.26 -11.53 -16.60
C TYR A 231 9.59 -10.92 -16.14
N TYR A 232 10.19 -11.43 -15.06
CA TYR A 232 11.49 -10.96 -14.57
C TYR A 232 12.67 -11.88 -14.91
N GLY A 233 12.40 -13.15 -15.20
CA GLY A 233 13.41 -14.17 -15.44
C GLY A 233 13.95 -14.21 -16.88
N ASN A 234 13.18 -13.70 -17.84
CA ASN A 234 13.55 -13.61 -19.26
C ASN A 234 14.15 -12.24 -19.61
#